data_AF-A0A8C0XB87-F1
#
_entry.id   AF-A0A8C0XB87-F1
#
_cell.length_a   1.000
_cell.length_b   1.000
_cell.length_c   1.000
_cell.angle_alpha   90.00
_cell.angle_beta   90.00
_cell.angle_gamma   90.00
#
_symmetry.space_group_name_H-M   'P 1'
#
loop_
_entity.id
_entity.type
_entity.pdbx_description
1 polymer ?
#
loop_
_entity_poly.entity_id
_entity_poly.type
_entity_poly.pdbx_seq_one_letter_code
_entity_poly.pdbx_strand_id
1 'polypeptide(L)'
;MDFLITNLISNDLKIIYLCIDEDDYAYSTKTRNMLSHSWKTSVHICALVKIPGVWDPFVKSYVEMLEFHGDQDGARKVLTNYAYDEKFPSNPNAHVYLYNFLKREKAPRAKLLSVLKILHELVPSHKLMLEFHKLLRKSEKEEHHKLGLVVLFRILDFAGCTKNITAWKYLAKYLRQILMENHLAWVQEEWNSRKNWWPIFHFSYFWAKSDWKEDRELACEKAFVAGILLGKGCRYFRYILKQDDQVLRKKIKQIKKSVKKYSVVSPGV
;
A
#
# COMPACT_ATOMS: atom_id res chain seq x y z
N MET A 1 15.63 23.07 11.34
CA MET A 1 14.85 24.25 10.93
C MET A 1 13.46 23.85 10.42
N ASP A 2 13.31 22.68 9.79
CA ASP A 2 12.03 22.16 9.27
C ASP A 2 10.98 21.74 10.31
N PHE A 3 11.40 21.36 11.51
CA PHE A 3 10.48 20.95 12.58
C PHE A 3 9.74 22.14 13.24
N LEU A 4 10.30 23.35 13.14
CA LEU A 4 9.69 24.56 13.69
C LEU A 4 8.66 25.16 12.73
N ILE A 5 8.93 25.14 11.42
CA ILE A 5 8.02 25.68 10.40
C ILE A 5 6.74 24.84 10.28
N THR A 6 6.86 23.51 10.37
CA THR A 6 5.70 22.60 10.33
C THR A 6 4.79 22.78 11.55
N ASN A 7 5.37 23.05 12.73
CA ASN A 7 4.60 23.31 13.96
C ASN A 7 3.98 24.70 13.98
N LEU A 8 4.63 25.72 13.41
CA LEU A 8 4.07 27.07 13.27
C LEU A 8 2.85 27.07 12.35
N ILE A 9 2.94 26.47 11.16
CA ILE A 9 1.82 26.41 10.20
C ILE A 9 0.66 25.55 10.75
N SER A 10 0.96 24.44 11.44
CA SER A 10 -0.07 23.61 12.08
C SER A 10 -0.75 24.30 13.27
N ASN A 11 -0.04 25.15 14.01
CA ASN A 11 -0.62 25.91 15.12
C ASN A 11 -1.44 27.10 14.60
N ASP A 12 -1.01 27.77 13.54
CA ASP A 12 -1.79 28.84 12.91
C ASP A 12 -3.10 28.30 12.30
N LEU A 13 -3.07 27.12 11.69
CA LEU A 13 -4.28 26.43 11.22
C LEU A 13 -5.18 25.93 12.36
N LYS A 14 -4.61 25.53 13.50
CA LYS A 14 -5.39 25.20 14.72
C LYS A 14 -6.04 26.42 15.36
N ILE A 15 -5.37 27.57 15.32
CA ILE A 15 -5.92 28.85 15.78
C ILE A 15 -7.11 29.26 14.90
N ILE A 16 -7.04 29.00 13.59
CA ILE A 16 -8.18 29.19 12.67
C ILE A 16 -9.35 28.27 13.07
N TYR A 17 -9.09 27.04 13.52
CA TYR A 17 -10.11 26.07 13.93
C TYR A 17 -10.80 26.43 15.26
N LEU A 18 -10.12 27.11 16.17
CA LEU A 18 -10.64 27.49 17.51
C LEU A 18 -11.49 28.78 17.50
N CYS A 19 -11.56 29.49 16.38
CA CYS A 19 -12.31 30.75 16.30
C CYS A 19 -13.78 30.56 15.87
N ILE A 20 -14.32 29.34 15.82
CA ILE A 20 -15.73 29.11 15.46
C ILE A 20 -16.50 28.65 16.71
N ASP A 21 -16.71 29.56 17.64
CA ASP A 21 -17.91 29.58 18.49
C ASP A 21 -18.10 31.00 19.04
N GLU A 22 -19.38 31.35 19.19
CA GLU A 22 -19.99 32.61 19.65
C GLU A 22 -20.32 33.70 18.60
N ASP A 23 -21.64 33.88 18.48
CA ASP A 23 -22.39 34.89 17.74
C ASP A 23 -22.00 36.32 18.12
N ASP A 24 -21.42 37.08 17.17
CA ASP A 24 -21.47 38.55 17.21
C ASP A 24 -21.25 39.18 15.82
N TYR A 25 -21.92 40.28 15.50
CA TYR A 25 -21.94 40.89 14.16
C TYR A 25 -20.53 41.32 13.65
N ALA A 26 -19.59 41.56 14.57
CA ALA A 26 -18.18 41.82 14.30
C ALA A 26 -17.40 40.60 13.78
N TYR A 27 -17.89 39.39 14.06
CA TYR A 27 -17.38 38.13 13.53
C TYR A 27 -17.51 38.07 12.00
N SER A 28 -18.61 38.60 11.46
CA SER A 28 -18.88 38.56 10.02
C SER A 28 -17.82 39.27 9.17
N THR A 29 -17.25 40.39 9.66
CA THR A 29 -16.22 41.17 8.97
C THR A 29 -14.85 40.51 9.05
N LYS A 30 -14.51 39.92 10.22
CA LYS A 30 -13.28 39.15 10.41
C LYS A 30 -13.29 37.89 9.55
N THR A 31 -14.41 37.18 9.50
CA THR A 31 -14.63 36.03 8.62
C THR A 31 -14.56 36.45 7.16
N ARG A 32 -15.15 37.58 6.73
CA ARG A 32 -15.04 38.08 5.35
C ARG A 32 -13.60 38.45 4.96
N ASN A 33 -12.84 39.06 5.87
CA ASN A 33 -11.44 39.42 5.64
C ASN A 33 -10.53 38.18 5.63
N MET A 34 -10.77 37.20 6.51
CA MET A 34 -10.08 35.91 6.50
C MET A 34 -10.39 35.12 5.22
N LEU A 35 -11.64 35.10 4.78
CA LEU A 35 -12.05 34.53 3.48
C LEU A 35 -11.33 35.24 2.33
N SER A 36 -11.34 36.57 2.30
CA SER A 36 -10.63 37.36 1.27
C SER A 36 -9.12 37.08 1.24
N HIS A 37 -8.48 36.95 2.41
CA HIS A 37 -7.06 36.61 2.50
C HIS A 37 -6.79 35.17 2.04
N SER A 38 -7.64 34.22 2.43
CA SER A 38 -7.60 32.83 1.98
C SER A 38 -7.72 32.72 0.45
N TRP A 39 -8.64 33.49 -0.16
CA TRP A 39 -8.78 33.59 -1.62
C TRP A 39 -7.54 34.18 -2.31
N LYS A 40 -6.88 35.18 -1.72
CA LYS A 40 -5.63 35.72 -2.30
C LYS A 40 -4.50 34.70 -2.23
N THR A 41 -4.34 34.02 -1.10
CA THR A 41 -3.35 32.96 -0.92
C THR A 41 -3.59 31.79 -1.88
N SER A 42 -4.85 31.46 -2.17
CA SER A 42 -5.20 30.37 -3.08
C SER A 42 -4.76 30.63 -4.53
N VAL A 43 -4.87 31.88 -5.01
CA VAL A 43 -4.35 32.30 -6.32
C VAL A 43 -2.83 32.14 -6.41
N HIS A 44 -2.11 32.48 -5.33
CA HIS A 44 -0.66 32.30 -5.28
C HIS A 44 -0.26 30.83 -5.26
N ILE A 45 -0.96 29.96 -4.52
CA ILE A 45 -0.68 28.52 -4.51
C ILE A 45 -0.95 27.90 -5.90
N CYS A 46 -2.04 28.30 -6.57
CA CYS A 46 -2.32 27.88 -7.94
C CYS A 46 -1.20 28.22 -8.94
N ALA A 47 -0.54 29.36 -8.75
CA ALA A 47 0.60 29.75 -9.57
C ALA A 47 1.86 28.95 -9.20
N LEU A 48 2.11 28.71 -7.91
CA LEU A 48 3.28 27.98 -7.41
C LEU A 48 3.30 26.52 -7.87
N VAL A 49 2.15 25.82 -7.85
CA VAL A 49 2.05 24.41 -8.27
C VAL A 49 2.39 24.20 -9.75
N LYS A 50 2.40 25.28 -10.56
CA LYS A 50 2.81 25.23 -11.98
C LYS A 50 4.32 25.36 -12.19
N ILE A 51 5.08 25.61 -11.14
CA ILE A 51 6.55 25.68 -11.18
C ILE A 51 7.09 24.29 -10.80
N PRO A 52 8.16 23.78 -11.44
CA PRO A 52 8.76 22.51 -11.02
C PRO A 52 9.17 22.56 -9.53
N GLY A 53 8.71 21.58 -8.74
CA GLY A 53 9.03 21.51 -7.31
C GLY A 53 8.24 20.46 -6.54
N VAL A 54 8.61 20.25 -5.27
CA VAL A 54 7.88 19.39 -4.34
C VAL A 54 6.89 20.26 -3.56
N TRP A 55 5.63 20.23 -3.98
CA TRP A 55 4.58 21.12 -3.45
C TRP A 55 3.59 20.40 -2.52
N ASP A 56 3.94 19.22 -2.04
CA ASP A 56 3.04 18.34 -1.27
C ASP A 56 2.31 19.05 -0.11
N PRO A 57 2.97 19.85 0.75
CA PRO A 57 2.27 20.57 1.82
C PRO A 57 1.26 21.59 1.28
N PHE A 58 1.64 22.35 0.25
CA PHE A 58 0.81 23.41 -0.33
C PHE A 58 -0.39 22.85 -1.08
N VAL A 59 -0.18 21.79 -1.86
CA VAL A 59 -1.27 21.08 -2.55
C VAL A 59 -2.27 20.54 -1.54
N LYS A 60 -1.80 19.94 -0.44
CA LYS A 60 -2.68 19.42 0.60
C LYS A 60 -3.51 20.52 1.26
N SER A 61 -2.88 21.61 1.69
CA SER A 61 -3.58 22.74 2.31
C SER A 61 -4.58 23.39 1.36
N TYR A 62 -4.23 23.52 0.07
CA TYR A 62 -5.13 24.12 -0.91
C TYR A 62 -6.34 23.22 -1.20
N VAL A 63 -6.14 21.91 -1.31
CA VAL A 63 -7.24 20.94 -1.46
C VAL A 63 -8.16 20.95 -0.24
N GLU A 64 -7.62 20.97 0.97
CA GLU A 64 -8.41 21.05 2.21
C GLU A 64 -9.28 22.32 2.25
N MET A 65 -8.72 23.45 1.82
CA MET A 65 -9.44 24.72 1.72
C MET A 65 -10.57 24.66 0.67
N LEU A 66 -10.33 24.04 -0.49
CA LEU A 66 -11.37 23.83 -1.51
C LEU A 66 -12.49 22.90 -0.99
N GLU A 67 -12.13 21.79 -0.35
CA GLU A 67 -13.08 20.87 0.27
C GLU A 67 -13.92 21.57 1.36
N PHE A 68 -13.30 22.43 2.17
CA PHE A 68 -13.99 23.24 3.19
C PHE A 68 -15.02 24.20 2.58
N HIS A 69 -14.72 24.80 1.42
CA HIS A 69 -15.65 25.66 0.69
C HIS A 69 -16.68 24.89 -0.15
N GLY A 70 -16.66 23.56 -0.13
CA GLY A 70 -17.56 22.73 -0.93
C GLY A 70 -17.17 22.62 -2.41
N ASP A 71 -16.00 23.13 -2.81
CA ASP A 71 -15.50 23.06 -4.18
C ASP A 71 -14.80 21.72 -4.46
N GLN A 72 -15.60 20.66 -4.55
CA GLN A 72 -15.11 19.31 -4.83
C GLN A 72 -14.51 19.18 -6.23
N ASP A 73 -15.03 19.91 -7.22
CA ASP A 73 -14.53 19.88 -8.59
C ASP A 73 -13.17 20.58 -8.71
N GLY A 74 -13.00 21.70 -8.02
CA GLY A 74 -11.71 22.37 -7.87
C GLY A 74 -10.68 21.46 -7.22
N ALA A 75 -11.03 20.83 -6.08
CA ALA A 75 -10.15 19.89 -5.38
C ALA A 75 -9.74 18.72 -6.29
N ARG A 76 -10.70 18.13 -7.01
CA ARG A 76 -10.46 17.07 -7.99
C ARG A 76 -9.51 17.52 -9.09
N LYS A 77 -9.71 18.71 -9.64
CA LYS A 77 -8.89 19.27 -10.73
C LYS A 77 -7.45 19.48 -10.29
N VAL A 78 -7.24 20.07 -9.11
CA VAL A 78 -5.90 20.30 -8.55
C VAL A 78 -5.15 18.97 -8.37
N LEU A 79 -5.78 17.98 -7.73
CA LEU A 79 -5.18 16.67 -7.50
C LEU A 79 -4.90 15.90 -8.79
N THR A 80 -5.80 15.98 -9.77
CA THR A 80 -5.63 15.33 -11.07
C THR A 80 -4.45 15.93 -11.82
N ASN A 81 -4.36 17.26 -11.87
CA ASN A 81 -3.24 17.94 -12.51
C ASN A 81 -1.92 17.62 -11.80
N TYR A 82 -1.90 17.66 -10.47
CA TYR A 82 -0.69 17.36 -9.70
C TYR A 82 -0.20 15.91 -9.88
N ALA A 83 -1.10 14.96 -10.13
CA ALA A 83 -0.76 13.56 -10.35
C ALA A 83 -0.33 13.23 -11.79
N TYR A 84 -0.81 13.98 -12.78
CA TYR A 84 -0.70 13.62 -14.20
C TYR A 84 -0.09 14.70 -15.11
N ASP A 85 0.43 15.80 -14.57
CA ASP A 85 1.13 16.79 -15.39
C ASP A 85 2.46 16.23 -15.92
N GLU A 86 2.47 15.86 -17.19
CA GLU A 86 3.62 15.26 -17.90
C GLU A 86 4.83 16.21 -18.00
N LYS A 87 4.66 17.50 -17.68
CA LYS A 87 5.78 18.45 -17.62
C LYS A 87 6.73 18.18 -16.47
N PHE A 88 6.31 17.42 -15.46
CA PHE A 88 7.08 17.13 -14.27
C PHE A 88 7.30 15.62 -14.09
N PRO A 89 8.39 15.21 -13.41
CA PRO A 89 8.55 13.82 -13.01
C PRO A 89 7.36 13.36 -12.15
N SER A 90 6.91 12.12 -12.38
CA SER A 90 5.76 11.57 -11.66
C SER A 90 6.01 11.52 -10.16
N ASN A 91 5.20 12.25 -9.39
CA ASN A 91 5.26 12.29 -7.93
C ASN A 91 4.39 11.18 -7.30
N PRO A 92 4.96 10.22 -6.56
CA PRO A 92 4.18 9.19 -5.87
C PRO A 92 3.14 9.74 -4.88
N ASN A 93 3.45 10.84 -4.17
CA ASN A 93 2.55 11.45 -3.18
C ASN A 93 1.29 12.00 -3.86
N ALA A 94 1.41 12.55 -5.07
CA ALA A 94 0.29 13.06 -5.83
C ALA A 94 -0.75 11.96 -6.11
N HIS A 95 -0.30 10.76 -6.49
CA HIS A 95 -1.16 9.59 -6.68
C HIS A 95 -1.82 9.13 -5.37
N VAL A 96 -1.11 9.23 -4.23
CA VAL A 96 -1.68 8.93 -2.91
C VAL A 96 -2.79 9.92 -2.56
N TYR A 97 -2.59 11.22 -2.78
CA TYR A 97 -3.59 12.24 -2.50
C TYR A 97 -4.83 12.08 -3.39
N LEU A 98 -4.62 11.91 -4.70
CA LEU A 98 -5.70 11.68 -5.64
C LEU A 98 -6.48 10.41 -5.30
N TYR A 99 -5.80 9.30 -4.97
CA TYR A 99 -6.46 8.07 -4.56
C TYR A 99 -7.35 8.26 -3.33
N ASN A 100 -6.84 8.91 -2.28
CA ASN A 100 -7.59 9.13 -1.04
C ASN A 100 -8.81 10.02 -1.27
N PHE A 101 -8.66 11.08 -2.08
CA PHE A 101 -9.78 11.94 -2.48
C PHE A 101 -10.85 11.16 -3.24
N LEU A 102 -10.47 10.45 -4.30
CA LEU A 102 -11.40 9.63 -5.10
C LEU A 102 -12.11 8.56 -4.26
N LYS A 103 -11.42 7.98 -3.28
CA LYS A 103 -12.00 7.01 -2.36
C LYS A 103 -13.07 7.62 -1.45
N ARG A 104 -12.87 8.84 -0.93
CA ARG A 104 -13.88 9.58 -0.15
C ARG A 104 -15.10 9.92 -1.00
N GLU A 105 -14.86 10.32 -2.24
CA GLU A 105 -15.87 10.63 -3.27
C GLU A 105 -16.60 9.39 -3.81
N LYS A 106 -16.32 8.19 -3.28
CA LYS A 106 -16.89 6.92 -3.74
C LYS A 106 -16.76 6.73 -5.26
N ALA A 107 -15.64 7.17 -5.82
CA ALA A 107 -15.37 7.08 -7.25
C ALA A 107 -15.47 5.62 -7.74
N PRO A 108 -15.82 5.41 -9.02
CA PRO A 108 -15.87 4.07 -9.60
C PRO A 108 -14.56 3.32 -9.39
N ARG A 109 -14.66 2.04 -9.05
CA ARG A 109 -13.51 1.18 -8.76
C ARG A 109 -12.46 1.16 -9.87
N ALA A 110 -12.87 1.29 -11.13
CA ALA A 110 -11.96 1.39 -12.26
C ALA A 110 -11.00 2.59 -12.14
N LYS A 111 -11.49 3.75 -11.67
CA LYS A 111 -10.65 4.94 -11.42
C LYS A 111 -9.69 4.72 -10.24
N LEU A 112 -10.15 4.03 -9.19
CA LEU A 112 -9.29 3.69 -8.05
C LEU A 112 -8.15 2.75 -8.48
N LEU A 113 -8.46 1.75 -9.33
CA LEU A 113 -7.48 0.81 -9.85
C LEU A 113 -6.45 1.50 -10.76
N SER A 114 -6.86 2.45 -11.61
CA SER A 114 -5.93 3.15 -12.50
C SER A 114 -4.90 3.97 -11.73
N VAL A 115 -5.32 4.70 -10.69
CA VAL A 115 -4.41 5.50 -9.85
C VAL A 115 -3.43 4.59 -9.10
N LEU A 116 -3.94 3.51 -8.48
CA LEU A 116 -3.09 2.57 -7.74
C LEU A 116 -2.13 1.80 -8.64
N LYS A 117 -2.49 1.53 -9.89
CA LYS A 117 -1.59 0.90 -10.87
C LYS A 117 -0.36 1.77 -11.14
N ILE A 118 -0.54 3.08 -11.26
CA ILE A 118 0.60 4.01 -11.45
C ILE A 118 1.44 4.07 -10.18
N LEU A 119 0.81 4.20 -9.00
CA LEU A 119 1.52 4.19 -7.73
C LEU A 119 2.31 2.89 -7.51
N HIS A 120 1.79 1.75 -7.94
CA HIS A 120 2.47 0.46 -7.87
C HIS A 120 3.78 0.44 -8.67
N GLU A 121 3.80 1.06 -9.86
CA GLU A 121 5.02 1.14 -10.65
C GLU A 121 6.06 2.06 -10.02
N LEU A 122 5.61 3.16 -9.39
CA LEU A 122 6.50 4.12 -8.74
C LEU A 122 7.05 3.61 -7.39
N VAL A 123 6.17 3.06 -6.54
CA VAL A 123 6.47 2.67 -5.16
C VAL A 123 5.77 1.35 -4.81
N PRO A 124 6.31 0.19 -5.23
CA PRO A 124 5.67 -1.11 -5.02
C PRO A 124 5.62 -1.56 -3.55
N SER A 125 6.39 -0.92 -2.67
CA SER A 125 6.36 -1.15 -1.21
C SER A 125 5.33 -0.29 -0.47
N HIS A 126 4.64 0.62 -1.15
CA HIS A 126 3.74 1.56 -0.49
C HIS A 126 2.60 0.83 0.23
N LYS A 127 2.19 1.33 1.40
CA LYS A 127 1.13 0.73 2.23
C LYS A 127 -0.20 0.48 1.49
N LEU A 128 -0.50 1.30 0.48
CA LEU A 128 -1.71 1.16 -0.36
C LEU A 128 -1.66 -0.09 -1.26
N MET A 129 -0.51 -0.74 -1.46
CA MET A 129 -0.42 -1.93 -2.30
C MET A 129 -1.21 -3.12 -1.72
N LEU A 130 -1.37 -3.21 -0.40
CA LEU A 130 -2.27 -4.19 0.22
C LEU A 130 -3.74 -3.89 -0.06
N GLU A 131 -4.11 -2.61 -0.17
CA GLU A 131 -5.45 -2.21 -0.61
C GLU A 131 -5.64 -2.45 -2.11
N PHE A 132 -4.61 -2.17 -2.91
CA PHE A 132 -4.61 -2.46 -4.34
C PHE A 132 -4.84 -3.94 -4.61
N HIS A 133 -4.12 -4.83 -3.92
CA HIS A 133 -4.37 -6.27 -3.98
C HIS A 133 -5.84 -6.63 -3.67
N LYS A 134 -6.45 -6.04 -2.62
CA LYS A 134 -7.86 -6.29 -2.28
C LYS A 134 -8.80 -5.83 -3.40
N LEU A 135 -8.52 -4.66 -3.98
CA LEU A 135 -9.28 -4.12 -5.10
C LEU A 135 -9.05 -4.90 -6.39
N LEU A 136 -7.94 -5.59 -6.59
CA LEU A 136 -7.73 -6.45 -7.74
C LEU A 136 -8.45 -7.79 -7.57
N ARG A 137 -8.33 -8.40 -6.40
CA ARG A 137 -8.94 -9.70 -6.07
C ARG A 137 -10.46 -9.72 -6.19
N LYS A 138 -11.14 -8.61 -5.86
CA LYS A 138 -12.60 -8.50 -5.97
C LYS A 138 -13.09 -8.40 -7.44
N SER A 139 -12.19 -8.44 -8.42
CA SER A 139 -12.53 -8.15 -9.82
C SER A 139 -12.93 -9.43 -10.50
N GLU A 140 -13.75 -9.35 -11.53
CA GLU A 140 -14.09 -10.53 -12.35
C GLU A 140 -13.05 -10.80 -13.44
N LYS A 141 -12.01 -9.96 -13.51
CA LYS A 141 -11.00 -10.01 -14.57
C LYS A 141 -9.80 -10.83 -14.13
N GLU A 142 -9.48 -11.85 -14.92
CA GLU A 142 -8.30 -12.71 -14.74
C GLU A 142 -6.99 -11.91 -14.70
N GLU A 143 -6.85 -10.91 -15.58
CA GLU A 143 -5.69 -9.99 -15.60
C GLU A 143 -5.46 -9.29 -14.25
N HIS A 144 -6.55 -8.93 -13.56
CA HIS A 144 -6.47 -8.30 -12.24
C HIS A 144 -6.03 -9.31 -11.20
N HIS A 145 -6.45 -10.58 -11.30
CA HIS A 145 -6.03 -11.61 -10.36
C HIS A 145 -4.54 -11.91 -10.48
N LYS A 146 -4.05 -12.07 -11.72
CA LYS A 146 -2.62 -12.20 -12.00
C LYS A 146 -1.84 -11.02 -11.43
N LEU A 147 -2.26 -9.78 -11.73
CA LEU A 147 -1.63 -8.58 -11.17
C LEU A 147 -1.68 -8.54 -9.63
N GLY A 148 -2.77 -9.03 -9.03
CA GLY A 148 -2.92 -9.13 -7.57
C GLY A 148 -1.86 -10.03 -6.92
N LEU A 149 -1.35 -11.03 -7.65
CA LEU A 149 -0.23 -11.86 -7.22
C LEU A 149 1.09 -11.08 -7.33
N VAL A 150 1.33 -10.44 -8.48
CA VAL A 150 2.52 -9.60 -8.73
C VAL A 150 2.71 -8.56 -7.63
N VAL A 151 1.63 -7.87 -7.25
CA VAL A 151 1.64 -6.84 -6.21
C VAL A 151 2.15 -7.40 -4.88
N LEU A 152 1.71 -8.59 -4.47
CA LEU A 152 2.14 -9.20 -3.20
C LEU A 152 3.61 -9.62 -3.21
N PHE A 153 4.08 -10.17 -4.33
CA PHE A 153 5.50 -10.46 -4.51
C PHE A 153 6.33 -9.18 -4.45
N ARG A 154 5.95 -8.14 -5.21
CA ARG A 154 6.65 -6.86 -5.24
C ARG A 154 6.68 -6.14 -3.89
N ILE A 155 5.63 -6.22 -3.06
CA ILE A 155 5.69 -5.70 -1.68
C ILE A 155 6.80 -6.40 -0.89
N LEU A 156 6.83 -7.74 -0.96
CA LEU A 156 7.73 -8.56 -0.14
C LEU A 156 9.19 -8.53 -0.63
N ASP A 157 9.44 -8.12 -1.87
CA ASP A 157 10.79 -7.89 -2.38
C ASP A 157 11.55 -6.80 -1.60
N PHE A 158 10.87 -5.90 -0.90
CA PHE A 158 11.50 -4.81 -0.16
C PHE A 158 11.87 -5.21 1.27
N ALA A 159 13.09 -4.88 1.69
CA ALA A 159 13.64 -5.21 3.01
C ALA A 159 12.74 -4.75 4.18
N GLY A 160 12.18 -3.54 4.08
CA GLY A 160 11.27 -2.99 5.09
C GLY A 160 9.94 -3.74 5.22
N CYS A 161 9.58 -4.59 4.26
CA CYS A 161 8.33 -5.36 4.26
C CYS A 161 8.53 -6.85 4.59
N THR A 162 9.77 -7.30 4.85
CA THR A 162 10.10 -8.71 5.09
C THR A 162 9.35 -9.35 6.26
N LYS A 163 8.94 -8.55 7.25
CA LYS A 163 8.15 -8.96 8.42
C LYS A 163 6.68 -8.49 8.37
N ASN A 164 6.20 -7.98 7.23
CA ASN A 164 4.81 -7.56 7.09
C ASN A 164 3.88 -8.78 7.10
N ILE A 165 3.36 -9.12 8.27
CA ILE A 165 2.46 -10.27 8.47
C ILE A 165 1.23 -10.23 7.56
N THR A 166 0.69 -9.04 7.29
CA THR A 166 -0.51 -8.90 6.44
C THR A 166 -0.19 -9.28 5.00
N ALA A 167 0.95 -8.84 4.47
CA ALA A 167 1.41 -9.21 3.13
C ALA A 167 1.64 -10.73 3.02
N TRP A 168 2.31 -11.34 4.01
CA TRP A 168 2.53 -12.79 4.04
C TRP A 168 1.22 -13.60 4.14
N LYS A 169 0.28 -13.18 4.99
CA LYS A 169 -1.06 -13.81 5.06
C LYS A 169 -1.79 -13.73 3.73
N TYR A 170 -1.72 -12.58 3.05
CA TYR A 170 -2.35 -12.41 1.74
C TYR A 170 -1.67 -13.30 0.70
N LEU A 171 -0.33 -13.32 0.64
CA LEU A 171 0.40 -14.17 -0.30
C LEU A 171 0.12 -15.65 -0.06
N ALA A 172 0.18 -16.13 1.18
CA ALA A 172 -0.09 -17.51 1.53
C ALA A 172 -1.52 -17.93 1.15
N LYS A 173 -2.52 -17.12 1.49
CA LYS A 173 -3.91 -17.39 1.11
C LYS A 173 -4.09 -17.37 -0.40
N TYR A 174 -3.47 -16.40 -1.09
CA TYR A 174 -3.70 -16.18 -2.50
C TYR A 174 -2.99 -17.21 -3.38
N LEU A 175 -1.76 -17.60 -3.05
CA LEU A 175 -1.08 -18.72 -3.69
C LEU A 175 -1.90 -20.01 -3.60
N ARG A 176 -2.48 -20.30 -2.42
CA ARG A 176 -3.34 -21.49 -2.27
C ARG A 176 -4.54 -21.44 -3.22
N GLN A 177 -5.19 -20.29 -3.33
CA GLN A 177 -6.34 -20.12 -4.21
C GLN A 177 -5.95 -20.29 -5.68
N ILE A 178 -4.93 -19.57 -6.14
CA ILE A 178 -4.42 -19.62 -7.52
C ILE A 178 -4.04 -21.05 -7.92
N LEU A 179 -3.38 -21.79 -7.02
CA LEU A 179 -2.98 -23.16 -7.28
C LEU A 179 -4.17 -24.15 -7.22
N MET A 180 -5.22 -23.85 -6.46
CA MET A 180 -6.47 -24.61 -6.50
C MET A 180 -7.24 -24.41 -7.80
N GLU A 181 -7.13 -23.22 -8.39
CA GLU A 181 -7.72 -22.83 -9.67
C GLU A 181 -6.81 -23.24 -10.87
N ASN A 182 -5.77 -24.03 -10.63
CA ASN A 182 -4.82 -24.54 -11.64
C ASN A 182 -4.01 -23.47 -12.40
N HIS A 183 -3.84 -22.27 -11.83
CA HIS A 183 -3.04 -21.19 -12.42
C HIS A 183 -1.56 -21.26 -12.03
N LEU A 184 -0.94 -22.43 -12.19
CA LEU A 184 0.47 -22.67 -11.86
C LEU A 184 1.43 -21.73 -12.62
N ALA A 185 1.15 -21.48 -13.89
CA ALA A 185 1.98 -20.65 -14.76
C ALA A 185 2.20 -19.24 -14.19
N TRP A 186 1.17 -18.62 -13.60
CA TRP A 186 1.29 -17.29 -13.00
C TRP A 186 2.26 -17.27 -11.82
N VAL A 187 2.22 -18.32 -10.99
CA VAL A 187 3.13 -18.45 -9.85
C VAL A 187 4.55 -18.67 -10.34
N GLN A 188 4.75 -19.50 -11.37
CA GLN A 188 6.08 -19.75 -11.93
C GLN A 188 6.69 -18.51 -12.56
N GLU A 189 5.92 -17.72 -13.31
CA GLU A 189 6.37 -16.46 -13.91
C GLU A 189 6.91 -15.49 -12.86
N GLU A 190 6.16 -15.25 -11.78
CA GLU A 190 6.62 -14.39 -10.69
C GLU A 190 7.75 -15.01 -9.87
N TRP A 191 7.73 -16.33 -9.69
CA TRP A 191 8.74 -17.00 -8.89
C TRP A 191 10.09 -17.06 -9.59
N ASN A 192 10.13 -17.21 -10.91
CA ASN A 192 11.35 -17.45 -11.68
C ASN A 192 12.43 -16.37 -11.47
N SER A 193 12.04 -15.10 -11.44
CA SER A 193 12.95 -13.96 -11.20
C SER A 193 13.50 -13.90 -9.76
N ARG A 194 12.88 -14.65 -8.83
CA ARG A 194 13.15 -14.60 -7.38
C ARG A 194 13.91 -15.81 -6.85
N LYS A 195 13.94 -16.91 -7.61
CA LYS A 195 14.56 -18.20 -7.22
C LYS A 195 15.98 -18.08 -6.68
N ASN A 196 16.78 -17.14 -7.21
CA ASN A 196 18.20 -17.03 -6.86
C ASN A 196 18.47 -16.21 -5.59
N TRP A 197 17.51 -15.42 -5.09
CA TRP A 197 17.76 -14.49 -3.99
C TRP A 197 16.71 -14.53 -2.87
N TRP A 198 15.42 -14.78 -3.17
CA TRP A 198 14.38 -14.98 -2.14
C TRP A 198 14.74 -16.04 -1.09
N PRO A 199 15.37 -17.19 -1.43
CA PRO A 199 15.72 -18.20 -0.44
C PRO A 199 16.65 -17.68 0.65
N ILE A 200 17.65 -16.89 0.28
CA ILE A 200 18.59 -16.29 1.23
C ILE A 200 17.91 -15.14 1.97
N PHE A 201 17.17 -14.31 1.23
CA PHE A 201 16.53 -13.10 1.72
C PHE A 201 15.40 -13.35 2.73
N HIS A 202 14.55 -14.36 2.50
CA HIS A 202 13.39 -14.65 3.36
C HIS A 202 13.44 -15.99 4.09
N PHE A 203 14.11 -16.99 3.51
CA PHE A 203 13.95 -18.39 3.90
C PHE A 203 15.27 -19.06 4.36
N SER A 204 16.19 -18.26 4.88
CA SER A 204 17.41 -18.79 5.49
C SER A 204 17.10 -19.51 6.80
N TYR A 205 18.00 -20.38 7.24
CA TYR A 205 17.86 -21.04 8.55
C TYR A 205 17.91 -20.04 9.72
N PHE A 206 18.69 -18.96 9.54
CA PHE A 206 18.71 -17.84 10.49
C PHE A 206 17.34 -17.20 10.62
N TRP A 207 16.69 -16.88 9.49
CA TRP A 207 15.35 -16.29 9.49
C TRP A 207 14.31 -17.23 10.09
N ALA A 208 14.42 -18.55 9.85
CA ALA A 208 13.50 -19.52 10.44
C ALA A 208 13.54 -19.50 11.98
N LYS A 209 14.72 -19.33 12.57
CA LYS A 209 14.89 -19.18 14.03
C LYS A 209 14.35 -17.86 14.56
N SER A 210 14.74 -16.75 13.92
CA SER A 210 14.33 -15.39 14.34
C SER A 210 12.81 -15.22 14.22
N ASP A 211 12.23 -15.55 13.05
CA ASP A 211 10.79 -15.44 12.84
C ASP A 211 10.02 -16.31 13.83
N TRP A 212 10.44 -17.56 14.10
CA TRP A 212 9.75 -18.42 15.07
C TRP A 212 9.79 -17.87 16.50
N LYS A 213 10.91 -17.24 16.89
CA LYS A 213 11.07 -16.65 18.21
C LYS A 213 10.20 -15.40 18.37
N GLU A 214 10.16 -14.55 17.35
CA GLU A 214 9.53 -13.23 17.41
C GLU A 214 8.05 -13.26 17.06
N ASP A 215 7.68 -13.98 16.00
CA ASP A 215 6.31 -14.06 15.50
C ASP A 215 6.05 -15.44 14.86
N ARG A 216 5.51 -16.36 15.67
CA ARG A 216 5.17 -17.72 15.23
C ARG A 216 4.12 -17.74 14.13
N GLU A 217 3.26 -16.74 14.06
CA GLU A 217 2.24 -16.66 13.02
C GLU A 217 2.88 -16.31 11.67
N LEU A 218 3.74 -15.29 11.64
CA LEU A 218 4.57 -14.94 10.49
C LEU A 218 5.39 -16.13 10.01
N ALA A 219 6.06 -16.81 10.95
CA ALA A 219 6.88 -17.97 10.64
C ALA A 219 6.06 -19.09 9.97
N CYS A 220 4.81 -19.30 10.39
CA CYS A 220 3.91 -20.26 9.77
C CYS A 220 3.48 -19.85 8.34
N GLU A 221 3.15 -18.58 8.11
CA GLU A 221 2.80 -18.09 6.76
C GLU A 221 3.98 -18.20 5.81
N LYS A 222 5.17 -17.76 6.25
CA LYS A 222 6.42 -17.91 5.50
C LYS A 222 6.75 -19.38 5.25
N ALA A 223 6.56 -20.27 6.22
CA ALA A 223 6.79 -21.70 6.01
C ALA A 223 5.86 -22.26 4.94
N PHE A 224 4.58 -21.89 4.95
CA PHE A 224 3.67 -22.30 3.88
C PHE A 224 4.17 -21.83 2.50
N VAL A 225 4.50 -20.54 2.36
CA VAL A 225 4.99 -19.99 1.09
C VAL A 225 6.31 -20.65 0.66
N ALA A 226 7.26 -20.82 1.58
CA ALA A 226 8.53 -21.50 1.31
C ALA A 226 8.30 -22.95 0.86
N GLY A 227 7.39 -23.69 1.51
CA GLY A 227 7.07 -25.05 1.11
C GLY A 227 6.44 -25.13 -0.28
N ILE A 228 5.59 -24.16 -0.64
CA ILE A 228 5.00 -24.07 -1.98
C ILE A 228 6.08 -23.79 -3.02
N LEU A 229 6.88 -22.74 -2.83
CA LEU A 229 7.84 -22.20 -3.82
C LEU A 229 9.17 -22.97 -3.92
N LEU A 230 9.66 -23.50 -2.79
CA LEU A 230 10.96 -24.19 -2.68
C LEU A 230 10.83 -25.69 -2.40
N GLY A 231 9.61 -26.18 -2.17
CA GLY A 231 9.36 -27.58 -1.84
C GLY A 231 9.66 -27.95 -0.38
N LYS A 232 9.35 -29.20 -0.05
CA LYS A 232 9.42 -29.74 1.32
C LYS A 232 10.85 -29.86 1.87
N GLY A 233 11.85 -29.89 1.01
CA GLY A 233 13.26 -29.98 1.39
C GLY A 233 13.83 -28.68 1.97
N CYS A 234 13.15 -27.55 1.75
CA CYS A 234 13.61 -26.23 2.19
C CYS A 234 13.91 -26.19 3.71
N ARG A 235 15.07 -25.61 4.06
CA ARG A 235 15.55 -25.54 5.46
C ARG A 235 14.58 -24.78 6.36
N TYR A 236 14.03 -23.66 5.88
CA TYR A 236 13.04 -22.88 6.61
C TYR A 236 11.79 -23.71 6.93
N PHE A 237 11.21 -24.32 5.89
CA PHE A 237 10.02 -25.16 6.02
C PHE A 237 10.24 -26.31 7.01
N ARG A 238 11.35 -27.05 6.86
CA ARG A 238 11.69 -28.17 7.76
C ARG A 238 11.88 -27.72 9.20
N TYR A 239 12.51 -26.57 9.44
CA TYR A 239 12.71 -26.05 10.79
C TYR A 239 11.38 -25.76 11.47
N ILE A 240 10.48 -25.01 10.81
CA ILE A 240 9.18 -24.64 11.37
C ILE A 240 8.30 -25.86 11.63
N LEU A 241 8.30 -26.84 10.74
CA LEU A 241 7.48 -28.06 10.90
C LEU A 241 7.95 -29.03 11.99
N LYS A 242 9.17 -28.86 12.49
CA LYS A 242 9.73 -29.62 13.62
C LYS A 242 9.44 -28.97 14.97
N GLN A 243 9.00 -27.72 14.97
CA GLN A 243 8.65 -27.05 16.21
C GLN A 243 7.39 -27.68 16.79
N ASP A 244 7.46 -28.02 18.08
CA ASP A 244 6.29 -28.49 18.81
C ASP A 244 5.61 -27.29 19.47
N ASP A 245 4.40 -27.00 18.99
CA ASP A 245 3.56 -25.94 19.50
C ASP A 245 2.11 -26.44 19.49
N GLN A 246 1.53 -26.60 20.67
CA GLN A 246 0.19 -27.16 20.82
C GLN A 246 -0.88 -26.33 20.09
N VAL A 247 -0.74 -25.01 20.08
CA VAL A 247 -1.68 -24.07 19.47
C VAL A 247 -1.60 -24.15 17.95
N LEU A 248 -0.38 -24.21 17.41
CA LEU A 248 -0.12 -24.18 15.96
C LEU A 248 -0.09 -25.58 15.31
N ARG A 249 -0.18 -26.66 16.09
CA ARG A 249 -0.15 -28.05 15.60
C ARG A 249 -1.15 -28.30 14.48
N LYS A 250 -2.38 -27.78 14.59
CA LYS A 250 -3.42 -27.90 13.55
C LYS A 250 -3.02 -27.16 12.27
N LYS A 251 -2.49 -25.95 12.40
CA LYS A 251 -2.01 -25.12 11.28
C LYS A 251 -0.83 -25.79 10.57
N ILE A 252 0.15 -26.28 11.32
CA ILE A 252 1.32 -27.03 10.81
C ILE A 252 0.89 -28.27 10.02
N LYS A 253 -0.09 -29.03 10.51
CA LYS A 253 -0.67 -30.18 9.77
C LYS A 253 -1.32 -29.74 8.45
N GLN A 254 -2.10 -28.66 8.46
CA GLN A 254 -2.73 -28.11 7.24
C GLN A 254 -1.70 -27.63 6.23
N ILE A 255 -0.61 -26.99 6.69
CA ILE A 255 0.51 -26.57 5.86
C ILE A 255 1.15 -27.79 5.17
N LYS A 256 1.50 -28.84 5.94
CA LYS A 256 2.06 -30.09 5.39
C LYS A 256 1.18 -30.69 4.28
N LYS A 257 -0.13 -30.79 4.52
CA LYS A 257 -1.10 -31.31 3.55
C LYS A 257 -1.17 -30.47 2.28
N SER A 258 -1.24 -29.14 2.44
CA SER A 258 -1.37 -28.21 1.31
C SER A 258 -0.11 -28.20 0.45
N VAL A 259 1.08 -28.16 1.07
CA VAL A 259 2.36 -28.22 0.35
C VAL A 259 2.54 -29.54 -0.37
N LYS A 260 2.06 -30.66 0.20
CA LYS A 260 2.08 -31.95 -0.51
C LYS A 260 1.24 -31.94 -1.79
N LYS A 261 0.15 -31.17 -1.82
CA LYS A 261 -0.78 -31.14 -2.95
C LYS A 261 -0.41 -30.10 -4.02
N TYR A 262 0.09 -28.94 -3.61
CA TYR A 262 0.19 -27.76 -4.48
C TYR A 262 1.61 -27.20 -4.65
N SER A 263 2.67 -27.90 -4.23
CA SER A 263 4.03 -27.37 -4.43
C SER A 263 4.32 -27.15 -5.91
N VAL A 264 4.95 -26.01 -6.24
CA VAL A 264 5.31 -25.66 -7.62
C VAL A 264 6.63 -26.31 -8.06
N VAL A 265 7.34 -26.92 -7.12
CA VAL A 265 8.53 -27.73 -7.37
C VAL A 265 8.06 -29.17 -7.54
N SER A 266 8.39 -29.79 -8.67
CA SER A 266 8.13 -31.21 -8.88
C SER A 266 8.71 -32.02 -7.71
N PRO A 267 8.00 -33.00 -7.15
CA PRO A 267 8.66 -34.02 -6.33
C PRO A 267 9.73 -34.63 -7.25
N GLY A 268 11.01 -34.38 -6.92
CA GLY A 268 12.10 -34.66 -7.83
C GLY A 268 12.07 -36.09 -8.36
N VAL A 269 12.52 -36.20 -9.62
CA VAL A 269 13.28 -37.37 -10.07
C VAL A 269 14.45 -37.58 -9.10
#